data_AF-A0A539CT81-F1
#
_entry.id   AF-A0A539CT81-F1
#
_cell.length_a   1.000
_cell.length_b   1.000
_cell.length_c   1.000
_cell.angle_alpha   90.00
_cell.angle_beta   90.00
_cell.angle_gamma   90.00
#
_symmetry.space_group_name_H-M   'P 1'
#
loop_
_entity.id
_entity.type
_entity.pdbx_description
1 polymer ?
#
loop_
_entity_poly.entity_id
_entity_poly.type
_entity_poly.pdbx_seq_one_letter_code
_entity_poly.pdbx_strand_id
1 'polypeptide(L)'
;MVAAGRYRSRPAVQIRSELYGFVWCVLSPNVIERFGNEHKMADVWEGKSIGVHGRLSYAIGGKLGRIEVIDLREITAAQPIDLDSVLDPNFTSGMDPHEYLRHLHDGELA
;
A
#
# COMPACT_ATOMS: atom_id res chain seq x y z
N MET A 1 -5.38 -8.20 6.22
CA MET A 1 -5.98 -9.52 5.97
C MET A 1 -6.66 -9.48 4.61
N VAL A 2 -6.32 -10.44 3.75
CA VAL A 2 -6.81 -10.56 2.39
C VAL A 2 -7.52 -11.91 2.26
N ALA A 3 -8.71 -11.90 1.67
CA ALA A 3 -9.46 -13.10 1.34
C ALA A 3 -9.71 -13.18 -0.17
N ALA A 4 -9.45 -14.33 -0.78
CA ALA A 4 -9.73 -14.54 -2.20
C ALA A 4 -11.17 -15.02 -2.41
N GLY A 5 -11.84 -14.54 -3.46
CA GLY A 5 -13.23 -14.92 -3.74
C GLY A 5 -13.72 -14.46 -5.10
N ARG A 6 -15.05 -14.30 -5.21
CA ARG A 6 -15.71 -13.80 -6.42
C ARG A 6 -16.63 -12.63 -6.07
N TYR A 7 -16.55 -11.57 -6.86
CA TYR A 7 -17.49 -10.45 -6.80
C TYR A 7 -18.36 -10.46 -8.06
N ARG A 8 -19.66 -10.77 -7.93
CA ARG A 8 -20.61 -10.88 -9.06
C ARG A 8 -20.07 -11.74 -10.21
N SER A 9 -19.62 -12.95 -9.88
CA SER A 9 -19.00 -13.92 -10.80
C SER A 9 -17.64 -13.52 -11.40
N ARG A 10 -17.07 -12.38 -11.02
CA ARG A 10 -15.71 -11.98 -11.43
C ARG A 10 -14.70 -12.32 -10.33
N PRO A 11 -13.49 -12.78 -10.69
CA PRO A 11 -12.42 -13.00 -9.73
C PRO A 11 -12.11 -11.73 -8.93
N ALA A 12 -12.07 -11.82 -7.61
CA ALA A 12 -11.83 -10.68 -6.74
C ALA A 12 -11.08 -11.08 -5.47
N VAL A 13 -10.40 -10.11 -4.87
CA VAL A 13 -9.85 -10.20 -3.51
C VAL A 13 -10.56 -9.19 -2.63
N GLN A 14 -10.82 -9.56 -1.38
CA GLN A 14 -11.32 -8.65 -0.36
C GLN A 14 -10.14 -8.21 0.49
N ILE A 15 -9.93 -6.90 0.59
CA ILE A 15 -8.89 -6.30 1.42
C ILE A 15 -9.51 -5.55 2.59
N ARG A 16 -8.83 -5.55 3.73
CA ARG A 16 -9.15 -4.68 4.87
C ARG A 16 -8.30 -3.40 4.79
N SER A 17 -8.97 -2.26 4.74
CA SER A 17 -8.39 -0.91 4.82
C SER A 17 -8.88 -0.24 6.10
N GLU A 18 -8.04 0.58 6.74
CA GLU A 18 -8.43 1.37 7.91
C GLU A 18 -9.45 2.45 7.54
N LEU A 19 -9.30 3.08 6.37
CA LEU A 19 -10.15 4.18 5.93
C LEU A 19 -11.53 3.69 5.43
N TYR A 20 -11.58 2.54 4.76
CA TYR A 20 -12.80 2.08 4.06
C TYR A 20 -13.38 0.77 4.61
N GLY A 21 -12.74 0.14 5.60
CA GLY A 21 -13.12 -1.18 6.09
C GLY A 21 -12.83 -2.28 5.05
N PHE A 22 -13.76 -3.21 4.87
CA PHE A 22 -13.62 -4.28 3.88
C PHE A 22 -14.05 -3.82 2.48
N VAL A 23 -13.14 -3.93 1.52
CA VAL A 23 -13.35 -3.48 0.14
C VAL A 23 -13.10 -4.62 -0.83
N TRP A 24 -14.00 -4.76 -1.81
CA TRP A 24 -13.84 -5.70 -2.92
C TRP A 24 -12.96 -5.12 -4.02
N CYS A 25 -11.91 -5.85 -4.37
CA CYS A 25 -10.96 -5.54 -5.43
C CYS A 25 -11.15 -6.56 -6.56
N VAL A 26 -11.80 -6.13 -7.65
CA VAL A 26 -12.10 -6.98 -8.81
C VAL A 26 -10.86 -7.04 -9.70
N LEU A 27 -10.34 -8.24 -9.94
CA LEU A 27 -9.13 -8.45 -10.73
C LEU A 27 -9.42 -8.27 -12.22
N SER A 28 -8.54 -7.55 -12.92
CA SER A 28 -8.57 -7.50 -14.38
C SER A 28 -7.96 -8.78 -14.98
N PRO A 29 -8.30 -9.13 -16.23
CA PRO A 29 -7.73 -10.29 -16.93
C PRO A 29 -6.20 -10.28 -16.94
N ASN A 30 -5.59 -9.11 -17.21
CA ASN A 30 -4.13 -8.95 -17.23
C ASN A 30 -3.47 -9.31 -15.89
N VAL A 31 -4.11 -8.94 -14.78
CA VAL A 31 -3.63 -9.27 -13.43
C VAL A 31 -3.72 -10.78 -13.22
N ILE A 32 -4.80 -11.42 -13.66
CA ILE A 32 -4.97 -12.88 -13.54
C ILE A 32 -3.93 -13.64 -14.36
N GLU A 33 -3.69 -13.22 -15.60
CA GLU A 33 -2.72 -13.85 -16.50
C GLU A 33 -1.29 -13.82 -15.96
N ARG A 34 -0.90 -12.74 -15.26
CA ARG A 34 0.44 -12.62 -14.64
C ARG A 34 0.72 -13.68 -13.57
N PHE A 35 -0.29 -14.27 -12.95
CA PHE A 35 -0.10 -15.28 -11.89
C PHE A 35 -0.13 -16.72 -12.40
N GLY A 36 -0.38 -16.91 -13.70
CA GLY A 36 -0.40 -18.23 -14.35
C GLY A 36 -1.58 -19.11 -13.93
N ASN A 37 -1.87 -20.13 -14.74
CA ASN A 37 -2.93 -21.11 -14.47
C ASN A 37 -2.57 -22.13 -13.36
N GLU A 38 -1.33 -22.09 -12.85
CA GLU A 38 -0.78 -23.12 -11.98
C GLU A 38 -1.07 -22.91 -10.49
N HIS A 39 -1.49 -21.71 -10.09
CA HIS A 39 -1.78 -21.38 -8.69
C HIS A 39 -3.24 -20.97 -8.50
N LYS A 40 -3.90 -21.50 -7.46
CA LYS A 40 -5.23 -21.01 -7.08
C LYS A 40 -5.07 -19.62 -6.47
N MET A 41 -5.96 -18.69 -6.80
CA MET A 41 -5.96 -17.32 -6.28
C MET A 41 -5.84 -17.22 -4.75
N ALA A 42 -6.42 -18.18 -4.03
CA ALA A 42 -6.31 -18.27 -2.57
C ALA A 42 -4.87 -18.48 -2.13
N ASP A 43 -4.15 -19.40 -2.78
CA ASP A 43 -2.76 -19.75 -2.47
C ASP A 43 -1.81 -18.56 -2.69
N VAL A 44 -2.16 -17.65 -3.60
CA VAL A 44 -1.31 -16.49 -3.93
C VAL A 44 -1.46 -15.36 -2.92
N TRP A 45 -2.68 -15.11 -2.40
CA TRP A 45 -3.01 -13.87 -1.69
C TRP A 45 -3.64 -14.01 -0.31
N GLU A 46 -4.18 -15.17 0.02
CA GLU A 46 -4.84 -15.35 1.31
C GLU A 46 -3.83 -15.19 2.47
N GLY A 47 -4.19 -14.39 3.47
CA GLY A 47 -3.32 -14.11 4.61
C GLY A 47 -2.16 -13.13 4.35
N LYS A 48 -1.90 -12.74 3.10
CA LYS A 48 -0.82 -11.79 2.76
C LYS A 48 -1.22 -10.33 2.94
N SER A 49 -0.22 -9.44 2.91
CA SER A 49 -0.41 -7.99 2.77
C SER A 49 -0.19 -7.61 1.31
N ILE A 50 -1.14 -6.89 0.70
CA ILE A 50 -1.08 -6.51 -0.71
C ILE A 50 -1.36 -5.04 -0.90
N GLY A 51 -0.67 -4.45 -1.87
CA GLY A 51 -0.96 -3.13 -2.41
C GLY A 51 -1.78 -3.28 -3.69
N VAL A 52 -2.92 -2.58 -3.76
CA VAL A 52 -3.83 -2.62 -4.91
C VAL A 52 -3.80 -1.26 -5.60
N HIS A 53 -3.49 -1.26 -6.91
CA HIS A 53 -3.58 -0.09 -7.76
C HIS A 53 -4.74 -0.28 -8.75
N GLY A 54 -5.62 0.73 -8.84
CA GLY A 54 -6.83 0.58 -9.64
C GLY A 54 -7.79 1.76 -9.56
N ARG A 55 -8.93 1.60 -10.23
CA ARG A 55 -9.98 2.61 -10.29
C ARG A 55 -10.99 2.39 -9.16
N LEU A 56 -11.19 3.43 -8.35
CA LEU A 56 -12.17 3.45 -7.27
C LEU A 56 -13.59 3.69 -7.83
N SER A 57 -14.55 2.88 -7.40
CA SER A 57 -15.97 3.04 -7.74
C SER A 57 -16.79 3.26 -6.47
N TYR A 58 -17.43 4.41 -6.37
CA TYR A 58 -18.24 4.80 -5.22
C TYR A 58 -19.71 4.48 -5.45
N ALA A 59 -20.39 4.00 -4.40
CA ALA A 59 -21.82 3.84 -4.38
C ALA A 59 -22.53 5.18 -4.12
N ILE A 60 -23.84 5.20 -4.34
CA ILE A 60 -24.69 6.34 -3.97
C ILE A 60 -24.51 6.58 -2.46
N GLY A 61 -24.10 7.80 -2.08
CA GLY A 61 -23.73 8.16 -0.70
C GLY A 61 -22.23 8.23 -0.43
N GLY A 62 -21.36 8.12 -1.44
CA GLY A 62 -19.92 8.36 -1.31
C GLY A 62 -19.12 7.23 -0.64
N LYS A 63 -19.79 6.11 -0.29
CA LYS A 63 -19.11 4.91 0.22
C LYS A 63 -18.38 4.20 -0.90
N LEU A 64 -17.12 3.82 -0.66
CA LEU A 64 -16.37 3.01 -1.62
C LEU A 64 -17.04 1.64 -1.79
N GLY A 65 -17.48 1.34 -3.01
CA GLY A 65 -18.18 0.10 -3.33
C GLY A 65 -17.25 -0.99 -3.83
N ARG A 66 -16.34 -0.66 -4.76
CA ARG A 66 -15.35 -1.60 -5.31
C ARG A 66 -14.13 -0.88 -5.89
N ILE A 67 -13.07 -1.65 -6.11
CA ILE A 67 -11.87 -1.25 -6.85
C ILE A 67 -11.74 -2.14 -8.08
N GLU A 68 -11.59 -1.55 -9.26
CA GLU A 68 -11.19 -2.27 -10.47
C GLU A 68 -9.67 -2.28 -10.55
N VAL A 69 -9.07 -3.46 -10.34
CA VAL A 69 -7.62 -3.61 -10.16
C VAL A 69 -6.91 -3.60 -11.50
N ILE A 70 -6.02 -2.63 -11.67
CA ILE A 70 -5.10 -2.53 -12.81
C ILE A 70 -3.81 -3.28 -12.49
N ASP A 71 -3.31 -3.15 -11.26
CA ASP A 71 -2.10 -3.82 -10.82
C ASP A 71 -2.16 -4.18 -9.33
N LEU A 72 -1.42 -5.22 -8.94
CA LEU A 72 -1.40 -5.75 -7.59
C LEU A 72 0.03 -6.18 -7.24
N ARG A 73 0.51 -5.74 -6.08
CA ARG A 73 1.82 -6.10 -5.55
C ARG A 73 1.71 -6.71 -4.16
N GLU A 74 2.53 -7.69 -3.87
CA GLU A 74 2.75 -8.13 -2.50
C GLU A 74 3.50 -7.04 -1.74
N ILE A 75 3.03 -6.70 -0.54
CA ILE A 75 3.79 -5.88 0.40
C ILE A 75 4.51 -6.88 1.30
N THR A 76 5.73 -7.23 0.90
CA THR A 76 6.67 -7.87 1.83
C THR A 76 6.92 -6.90 2.98
N ALA A 77 6.99 -7.43 4.20
CA ALA A 77 7.36 -6.63 5.37
C ALA A 77 8.65 -5.86 5.03
N ALA A 78 8.65 -4.55 5.30
CA ALA A 78 9.87 -3.77 5.17
C ALA A 78 10.96 -4.49 5.95
N GLN A 79 12.14 -4.64 5.36
CA GLN A 79 13.27 -5.14 6.12
C GLN A 79 13.43 -4.27 7.36
N PRO A 80 13.71 -4.87 8.53
CA PRO A 80 14.02 -4.09 9.73
C PRO A 80 15.08 -3.06 9.35
N ILE A 81 14.73 -1.79 9.47
CA ILE A 81 15.70 -0.72 9.29
C ILE A 81 16.53 -0.72 10.55
N ASP A 82 17.83 -0.88 10.40
CA ASP A 82 18.77 -0.65 11.49
C ASP A 82 18.72 0.82 11.88
N LEU A 83 18.25 1.12 13.09
CA LEU A 83 18.11 2.51 13.55
C LEU A 83 19.47 3.20 13.59
N ASP A 84 20.54 2.46 13.89
CA ASP A 84 21.91 2.99 13.92
C ASP A 84 22.38 3.43 12.52
N SER A 85 21.77 2.89 11.45
CA SER A 85 22.06 3.29 10.07
C SER A 85 21.34 4.58 9.63
N VAL A 86 20.30 4.99 10.36
CA VAL A 86 19.49 6.19 10.07
C VAL A 86 19.79 7.33 11.06
N LEU A 87 20.30 6.99 12.24
CA LEU A 87 20.60 7.96 13.27
C LEU A 87 21.76 8.84 12.79
N ASP A 88 21.50 10.15 12.69
CA ASP A 88 22.53 11.15 12.45
C ASP A 88 22.77 11.92 13.76
N PRO A 89 23.82 11.55 14.53
CA PRO A 89 24.16 12.24 15.77
C PRO A 89 24.56 13.70 15.56
N ASN A 90 24.93 14.06 14.33
CA ASN A 90 25.38 15.39 13.96
C ASN A 90 24.42 16.03 12.93
N PHE A 91 23.12 15.73 13.04
CA PHE A 91 22.09 16.27 12.17
C PHE A 91 22.12 17.80 12.05
N THR A 92 22.42 18.50 13.15
CA THR A 92 22.53 19.95 13.17
C THR A 92 23.91 20.46 12.73
N SER A 93 24.81 19.57 12.30
CA SER A 93 26.22 19.89 11.99
C SER A 93 26.95 20.63 13.10
N GLY A 94 26.57 20.37 14.36
CA GLY A 94 27.12 21.01 15.56
C GLY A 94 26.49 22.36 15.89
N MET A 95 25.48 22.82 15.14
CA MET A 95 24.72 24.03 15.48
C MET A 95 23.82 23.78 16.69
N ASP A 96 23.60 24.86 17.45
CA ASP A 96 22.54 24.90 18.45
C ASP A 96 21.17 24.69 17.77
N PRO A 97 20.20 23.97 18.39
CA PRO A 97 18.90 23.72 17.78
C PRO A 97 18.15 24.98 17.33
N HIS A 98 18.28 26.09 18.06
CA HIS A 98 17.63 27.35 17.66
C HIS A 98 18.28 27.97 16.42
N GLU A 99 19.60 27.89 16.34
CA GLU A 99 20.38 28.37 15.19
C GLU A 99 20.03 27.55 13.94
N TYR A 100 20.03 26.22 14.07
CA TYR A 100 19.65 25.30 12.98
C TYR A 100 18.24 25.58 12.45
N LEU A 101 17.25 25.72 13.34
CA LEU A 101 15.86 25.99 12.95
C LEU A 101 15.69 27.34 12.26
N ARG A 102 16.46 28.35 12.67
CA ARG A 102 16.48 29.65 12.00
C ARG A 102 17.04 29.53 10.58
N HIS A 103 18.20 28.90 10.39
CA HIS A 103 18.77 28.70 9.06
C HIS A 103 17.86 27.84 8.15
N LEU A 104 17.17 26.83 8.71
CA LEU A 104 16.17 26.07 7.99
C LEU A 104 15.01 26.95 7.51
N HIS A 105 14.48 27.79 8.40
CA HIS A 105 13.36 28.68 8.10
C HIS A 105 13.73 29.76 7.09
N ASP A 106 14.95 30.28 7.17
CA ASP A 106 15.47 31.33 6.29
C ASP A 106 15.98 30.77 4.95
N GLY A 107 15.98 29.44 4.78
CA GLY A 107 16.38 28.75 3.54
C GLY A 107 17.89 28.73 3.31
N GLU A 108 18.68 28.84 4.38
CA GLU A 108 20.14 28.93 4.36
C GLU A 108 20.84 27.56 4.57
N LEU A 109 20.07 26.49 4.82
CA LEU A 109 20.59 25.12 4.81
C LEU A 109 20.66 24.61 3.36
N ALA A 110 21.88 24.27 2.91
CA ALA A 110 22.19 23.76 1.58
C ALA A 110 22.06 22.23 1.47
#